data_AF-A0A7Y6ZT20-F1
#
_entry.id   AF-A0A7Y6ZT20-F1
#
_cell.length_a   1.000
_cell.length_b   1.000
_cell.length_c   1.000
_cell.angle_alpha   90.00
_cell.angle_beta   90.00
_cell.angle_gamma   90.00
#
_symmetry.space_group_name_H-M   'P 1'
#
loop_
_entity.id
_entity.type
_entity.pdbx_description
1 polymer ?
#
loop_
_entity_poly.entity_id
_entity_poly.type
_entity_poly.pdbx_seq_one_letter_code
_entity_poly.pdbx_strand_id
1 'polypeptide(L)'
;MVYKLSRKDIFVVVFLWGAAFFMLTTSIYELLLASFSVGEVVRNIGVAFLLFGVGLTPQFFSKRISKAFNEIEQLQPILFTREIRFYINNIGLSLLLLGWSISFLLWLV
;
A
#
# COMPACT_ATOMS: atom_id res chain seq x y z
N MET A 1 -25.78 7.79 -0.69
CA MET A 1 -25.68 6.82 0.42
C MET A 1 -24.31 6.95 1.05
N VAL A 2 -24.20 7.35 2.32
CA VAL A 2 -22.91 7.36 3.02
C VAL A 2 -22.55 5.91 3.34
N TYR A 3 -21.50 5.41 2.72
CA TYR A 3 -21.07 4.03 2.89
C TYR A 3 -20.49 3.86 4.30
N LYS A 4 -21.21 3.14 5.17
CA LYS A 4 -20.77 2.85 6.54
C LYS A 4 -19.85 1.63 6.50
N LEU A 5 -18.56 1.81 6.72
CA LEU A 5 -17.61 0.69 6.86
C LEU A 5 -18.08 -0.23 8.00
N SER A 6 -17.99 -1.54 7.79
CA SER A 6 -18.23 -2.50 8.88
C SER A 6 -17.09 -2.40 9.90
N ARG A 7 -17.34 -2.83 11.16
CA ARG A 7 -16.26 -2.89 12.17
C ARG A 7 -15.06 -3.72 11.68
N LYS A 8 -15.31 -4.77 10.91
CA LYS A 8 -14.25 -5.61 10.32
C LYS A 8 -13.41 -4.82 9.32
N ASP A 9 -14.04 -4.04 8.45
CA ASP A 9 -13.34 -3.21 7.48
C ASP A 9 -12.47 -2.15 8.18
N ILE A 10 -12.98 -1.52 9.24
CA ILE A 10 -12.22 -0.54 10.04
C ILE A 10 -10.97 -1.17 10.63
N PHE A 11 -11.08 -2.37 11.22
CA PHE A 11 -9.92 -3.10 11.74
C PHE A 11 -8.89 -3.41 10.66
N VAL A 12 -9.34 -3.83 9.47
CA VAL A 12 -8.45 -4.10 8.33
C VAL A 12 -7.73 -2.83 7.89
N VAL A 13 -8.43 -1.69 7.77
CA VAL A 13 -7.80 -0.40 7.42
C VAL A 13 -6.74 -0.01 8.45
N VAL A 14 -7.10 -0.03 9.74
CA VAL A 14 -6.17 0.34 10.82
C VAL A 14 -4.94 -0.57 10.83
N PHE A 15 -5.13 -1.87 10.63
CA PHE A 15 -4.03 -2.82 10.54
C PHE A 15 -3.12 -2.55 9.33
N LEU A 16 -3.70 -2.37 8.14
CA LEU A 16 -2.95 -2.12 6.90
C LEU A 16 -2.19 -0.81 6.95
N TRP A 17 -2.82 0.26 7.44
CA TRP A 17 -2.16 1.54 7.62
C TRP A 17 -1.09 1.48 8.71
N GLY A 18 -1.36 0.81 9.83
CA GLY A 18 -0.35 0.57 10.87
C GLY A 18 0.88 -0.15 10.32
N ALA A 19 0.67 -1.20 9.52
CA ALA A 19 1.76 -1.91 8.86
C ALA A 19 2.50 -1.04 7.83
N ALA A 20 1.78 -0.22 7.07
CA ALA A 20 2.38 0.73 6.12
C ALA A 20 3.27 1.76 6.83
N PHE A 21 2.78 2.37 7.90
CA PHE A 21 3.55 3.32 8.70
C PHE A 21 4.76 2.65 9.35
N PHE A 22 4.60 1.45 9.90
CA PHE A 22 5.70 0.68 10.48
C PHE A 22 6.80 0.41 9.44
N MET A 23 6.44 -0.05 8.24
CA MET A 23 7.38 -0.26 7.13
C MET A 23 8.10 1.02 6.71
N LEU A 24 7.40 2.16 6.65
CA LEU A 24 8.03 3.45 6.34
C LEU A 24 9.00 3.88 7.44
N THR A 25 8.60 3.81 8.71
CA THR A 25 9.44 4.23 9.83
C THR A 25 10.70 3.36 9.93
N THR A 26 10.57 2.04 9.75
CA THR A 26 11.72 1.12 9.73
C THR A 26 12.65 1.40 8.55
N SER A 27 12.11 1.65 7.36
CA SER A 27 12.92 2.02 6.19
C SER A 27 13.68 3.34 6.37
N ILE A 28 13.02 4.36 6.96
CA ILE A 28 13.66 5.65 7.29
C ILE A 28 14.76 5.45 8.34
N TYR A 29 14.51 4.60 9.34
CA TYR A 29 15.47 4.29 10.37
C TYR A 29 16.71 3.57 9.81
N GLU A 30 16.53 2.60 8.91
CA GLU A 30 17.62 1.92 8.21
C GLU A 30 18.45 2.88 7.35
N LEU A 31 17.81 3.81 6.65
CA LEU A 31 18.48 4.89 5.90
C LEU A 31 19.37 5.74 6.82
N LEU A 32 18.92 6.05 8.03
CA LEU A 32 19.66 6.88 8.99
C LEU A 32 20.84 6.14 9.63
N LEU A 33 20.78 4.81 9.74
CA LEU A 33 21.85 3.99 10.33
C LEU A 33 22.99 3.65 9.35
N ALA A 34 22.91 4.07 8.08
CA ALA A 34 23.92 3.85 7.03
C ALA A 34 24.27 2.38 6.72
N SER A 35 23.55 1.41 7.29
CA SER A 35 23.73 -0.03 7.08
C SER A 35 22.63 -0.62 6.16
N PHE A 36 22.24 0.10 5.12
CA PHE A 36 21.06 -0.26 4.33
C PHE A 36 21.41 -0.80 2.94
N SER A 37 20.65 -1.80 2.50
CA SER A 37 20.58 -2.19 1.09
C SER A 37 19.59 -1.26 0.39
N VAL A 38 20.06 -0.48 -0.59
CA VAL A 38 19.21 0.45 -1.37
C VAL A 38 17.99 -0.28 -1.95
N GLY A 39 18.19 -1.50 -2.45
CA GLY A 39 17.11 -2.31 -3.02
C GLY A 39 16.06 -2.75 -1.99
N GLU A 40 16.48 -3.04 -0.74
CA GLU A 40 15.58 -3.36 0.37
C GLU A 40 14.75 -2.16 0.81
N VAL A 41 15.38 -1.00 0.98
CA VAL A 41 14.71 0.24 1.36
C VAL A 41 13.65 0.63 0.33
N VAL A 42 14.01 0.64 -0.97
CA VAL A 42 13.08 0.98 -2.05
C VAL A 42 11.90 0.00 -2.10
N ARG A 43 12.15 -1.29 -1.89
CA ARG A 43 11.11 -2.32 -1.82
C ARG A 43 10.20 -2.14 -0.60
N ASN A 44 10.74 -1.85 0.57
CA ASN A 44 9.97 -1.65 1.80
C ASN A 44 9.08 -0.40 1.70
N ILE A 45 9.59 0.69 1.11
CA ILE A 45 8.77 1.86 0.77
C ILE A 45 7.66 1.47 -0.22
N GLY A 46 7.98 0.73 -1.28
CA GLY A 46 6.98 0.25 -2.24
C GLY A 46 5.87 -0.60 -1.59
N VAL A 47 6.23 -1.51 -0.69
CA VAL A 47 5.28 -2.31 0.10
C VAL A 47 4.41 -1.43 0.98
N ALA A 48 4.97 -0.41 1.62
CA ALA A 48 4.18 0.53 2.42
C ALA A 48 3.13 1.28 1.60
N PHE A 49 3.48 1.75 0.39
CA PHE A 49 2.53 2.37 -0.52
C PHE A 49 1.42 1.40 -0.96
N LEU A 50 1.75 0.14 -1.23
CA LEU A 50 0.74 -0.88 -1.55
C LEU A 50 -0.19 -1.14 -0.36
N LEU A 51 0.34 -1.32 0.84
CA LEU A 51 -0.46 -1.53 2.05
C LEU A 51 -1.37 -0.33 2.33
N PHE A 52 -0.86 0.89 2.14
CA PHE A 52 -1.65 2.11 2.26
C PHE A 52 -2.79 2.15 1.25
N GLY A 53 -2.49 1.89 -0.03
CA GLY A 53 -3.48 1.89 -1.11
C GLY A 53 -4.52 0.78 -1.00
N VAL A 54 -4.13 -0.40 -0.51
CA VAL A 54 -5.03 -1.51 -0.20
C VAL A 54 -5.92 -1.19 1.02
N GLY A 55 -5.39 -0.43 1.99
CA GLY A 55 -6.19 0.14 3.08
C GLY A 55 -7.23 1.15 2.62
N LEU A 56 -7.12 1.70 1.41
CA LEU A 56 -8.16 2.56 0.81
C LEU A 56 -9.30 1.76 0.15
N THR A 57 -9.16 0.44 0.03
CA THR A 57 -10.16 -0.47 -0.55
C THR A 57 -10.44 -1.69 0.34
N PRO A 58 -10.79 -1.50 1.62
CA PRO A 58 -10.96 -2.60 2.58
C PRO A 58 -12.09 -3.57 2.20
N GLN A 59 -13.00 -3.12 1.33
CA GLN A 59 -14.14 -3.90 0.81
C GLN A 59 -13.71 -5.16 0.05
N PHE A 60 -12.50 -5.17 -0.53
CA PHE A 60 -11.95 -6.36 -1.16
C PHE A 60 -11.67 -7.50 -0.17
N PHE A 61 -11.53 -7.21 1.12
CA PHE A 61 -11.29 -8.22 2.16
C PHE A 61 -12.58 -8.75 2.79
N SER A 62 -13.67 -7.99 2.74
CA SER A 62 -14.93 -8.37 3.37
C SER A 62 -15.98 -8.87 2.39
N LYS A 63 -15.84 -8.60 1.09
CA LYS A 63 -16.83 -8.93 0.06
C LYS A 63 -16.21 -9.66 -1.13
N ARG A 64 -17.04 -10.41 -1.86
CA ARG A 64 -16.63 -10.98 -3.16
C ARG A 64 -16.19 -9.85 -4.08
N ILE A 65 -15.10 -10.09 -4.81
CA ILE A 65 -14.44 -9.14 -5.70
C ILE A 65 -15.45 -8.41 -6.62
N SER A 66 -16.40 -9.15 -7.22
CA SER A 66 -17.43 -8.56 -8.09
C SER A 66 -18.35 -7.55 -7.40
N LYS A 67 -18.68 -7.75 -6.12
CA LYS A 67 -19.48 -6.81 -5.32
C LYS A 67 -18.65 -5.62 -4.85
N ALA A 68 -17.39 -5.87 -4.49
CA ALA A 68 -16.46 -4.81 -4.11
C ALA A 68 -16.23 -3.82 -5.26
N PHE A 69 -16.08 -4.29 -6.50
CA PHE A 69 -15.96 -3.42 -7.68
C PHE A 69 -17.19 -2.54 -7.90
N ASN A 70 -18.40 -3.10 -7.82
CA ASN A 70 -19.64 -2.34 -7.98
C ASN A 70 -19.83 -1.29 -6.88
N GLU A 71 -19.36 -1.57 -5.66
CA GLU A 71 -19.44 -0.63 -4.55
C GLU A 71 -18.36 0.46 -4.63
N ILE A 72 -17.16 0.14 -5.11
CA ILE A 72 -16.08 1.12 -5.34
C ILE A 72 -16.50 2.21 -6.33
N GLU A 73 -17.33 1.89 -7.32
CA GLU A 73 -17.90 2.85 -8.27
C GLU A 73 -19.01 3.71 -7.65
N GLN A 74 -19.70 3.21 -6.61
CA GLN A 74 -20.77 3.91 -5.92
C GLN A 74 -20.31 4.71 -4.69
N LEU A 75 -19.09 4.46 -4.18
CA LEU A 75 -18.48 5.27 -3.14
C LEU A 75 -18.13 6.66 -3.71
N GLN A 76 -19.04 7.61 -3.52
CA GLN A 76 -18.71 9.04 -3.54
C GLN A 76 -17.49 9.32 -2.63
N PRO A 77 -16.63 10.28 -3.00
CA PRO A 77 -15.27 10.35 -2.51
C PRO A 77 -15.27 10.84 -1.07
N ILE A 78 -15.23 9.93 -0.10
CA ILE A 78 -15.17 10.36 1.29
C ILE A 78 -13.75 10.83 1.66
N LEU A 79 -12.70 10.44 0.89
CA LEU A 79 -11.35 11.00 1.08
C LEU A 79 -10.38 10.80 -0.10
N PHE A 80 -10.52 9.72 -0.88
CA PHE A 80 -9.63 9.41 -2.01
C PHE A 80 -10.43 8.92 -3.22
N THR A 81 -10.23 9.54 -4.38
CA THR A 81 -10.86 9.14 -5.66
C THR A 81 -10.29 7.81 -6.14
N ARG A 82 -11.01 7.14 -7.06
CA ARG A 82 -10.54 5.91 -7.74
C ARG A 82 -9.16 6.10 -8.37
N GLU A 83 -8.94 7.28 -8.95
CA GLU A 83 -7.65 7.67 -9.55
C GLU A 83 -6.53 7.69 -8.52
N ILE A 84 -6.72 8.34 -7.36
CA ILE A 84 -5.66 8.40 -6.34
C ILE A 84 -5.31 6.99 -5.82
N ARG A 85 -6.31 6.13 -5.62
CA ARG A 85 -6.09 4.73 -5.23
C ARG A 85 -5.28 3.96 -6.28
N PHE A 86 -5.57 4.19 -7.56
CA PHE A 86 -4.86 3.60 -8.68
C PHE A 86 -3.40 4.09 -8.75
N TYR A 87 -3.18 5.40 -8.62
CA TYR A 87 -1.85 5.99 -8.61
C TYR A 87 -1.00 5.49 -7.44
N ILE A 88 -1.54 5.48 -6.22
CA ILE A 88 -0.81 4.99 -5.03
C ILE A 88 -0.38 3.54 -5.23
N ASN A 89 -1.28 2.67 -5.70
CA ASN A 89 -0.95 1.26 -5.93
C ASN A 89 0.08 1.09 -7.04
N ASN A 90 -0.02 1.84 -8.14
CA ASN A 90 0.97 1.79 -9.22
C ASN A 90 2.34 2.29 -8.76
N ILE A 91 2.40 3.38 -7.98
CA ILE A 91 3.65 3.88 -7.39
C ILE A 91 4.26 2.80 -6.50
N GLY A 92 3.46 2.18 -5.62
CA GLY A 92 3.92 1.09 -4.76
C GLY A 92 4.46 -0.10 -5.56
N LEU A 93 3.77 -0.51 -6.63
CA LEU A 93 4.18 -1.58 -7.52
C LEU A 93 5.49 -1.25 -8.27
N SER A 94 5.58 -0.04 -8.84
CA SER A 94 6.76 0.43 -9.54
C SER A 94 7.98 0.50 -8.62
N LEU A 95 7.82 0.98 -7.39
CA LEU A 95 8.88 0.99 -6.39
C LEU A 95 9.31 -0.43 -6.01
N LEU A 96 8.36 -1.35 -5.85
CA LEU A 96 8.68 -2.76 -5.62
C LEU A 96 9.55 -3.32 -6.75
N LEU A 97 9.11 -3.17 -8.01
CA LEU A 97 9.85 -3.64 -9.19
C LEU A 97 11.23 -2.98 -9.32
N LEU A 98 11.34 -1.69 -8.98
CA LEU A 98 12.59 -0.96 -8.95
C LEU A 98 13.52 -1.53 -7.87
N GLY A 99 13.02 -1.77 -6.65
CA GLY A 99 13.79 -2.34 -5.55
C GLY A 99 14.32 -3.74 -5.87
N TRP A 100 13.51 -4.57 -6.55
CA TRP A 100 13.95 -5.87 -7.06
C TRP A 100 15.03 -5.72 -8.14
N SER A 101 14.84 -4.81 -9.11
CA SER A 101 15.82 -4.54 -10.17
C SER A 101 17.16 -4.07 -9.60
N ILE A 102 17.15 -3.16 -8.64
CA ILE A 102 18.36 -2.66 -7.96
C ILE A 102 19.05 -3.79 -7.21
N SER A 103 18.29 -4.57 -6.43
CA SER A 103 18.85 -5.72 -5.69
C SER A 103 19.49 -6.75 -6.61
N PHE A 104 18.86 -7.02 -7.76
CA PHE A 104 19.38 -7.94 -8.76
C PHE A 104 20.66 -7.42 -9.43
N LEU A 105 20.71 -6.14 -9.80
CA LEU A 105 21.90 -5.52 -10.36
C LEU A 105 23.08 -5.53 -9.39
N LEU A 106 22.83 -5.22 -8.11
CA LEU A 106 23.86 -5.27 -7.07
C LEU A 106 24.35 -6.69 -6.77
N TRP A 107 23.50 -7.70 -6.95
CA TRP A 107 23.89 -9.11 -6.80
C TRP A 107 24.80 -9.61 -7.92
N LEU A 108 24.72 -9.02 -9.13
CA LEU A 108 25.54 -9.40 -10.28
C LEU A 108 26.97 -8.81 -10.24
N VAL A 109 27.22 -7.81 -9.40
CA VAL A 109 28.51 -7.10 -9.26
C VAL A 109 29.30 -7.68 -8.09
#